data_AF-A0A3D3BJE0-F1
#
_entry.id   AF-A0A3D3BJE0-F1
#
_cell.length_a   1.000
_cell.length_b   1.000
_cell.length_c   1.000
_cell.angle_alpha   90.00
_cell.angle_beta   90.00
_cell.angle_gamma   90.00
#
_symmetry.space_group_name_H-M   'P 1'
#
loop_
_entity.id
_entity.type
_entity.pdbx_description
1 polymer ?
#
loop_
_entity_poly.entity_id
_entity_poly.type
_entity_poly.pdbx_seq_one_letter_code
_entity_poly.pdbx_strand_id
1 'polypeptide(L)'
;MSALAKDVLKGDYKIKDLALADWGRREIRLAENEMPALMRLREKYSAEQPLKGAKIIGCIHMTVQTAVLIETLVALGAAVRWSSCNIFSTQDEAAAA
;
A
#
# COMPACT_ATOMS: atom_id res chain seq x y z
N MET A 1 -13.11 4.06 26.03
CA MET A 1 -11.81 3.54 25.55
C MET A 1 -11.90 2.03 25.49
N SER A 2 -12.39 1.48 24.38
CA SER A 2 -12.41 0.03 24.15
C SER A 2 -11.07 -0.36 23.59
N ALA A 3 -10.24 -1.01 24.40
CA ALA A 3 -9.00 -1.60 23.96
C ALA A 3 -9.28 -2.61 22.82
N LEU A 4 -8.84 -2.31 21.61
CA LEU A 4 -8.73 -3.30 20.54
C LEU A 4 -7.50 -4.18 20.83
N ALA A 5 -7.56 -4.94 21.92
CA ALA A 5 -6.57 -5.94 22.29
C ALA A 5 -7.25 -7.31 22.25
N LYS A 6 -7.18 -7.94 21.07
CA LYS A 6 -7.40 -9.38 20.79
C LYS A 6 -7.19 -9.68 19.30
N ASP A 7 -7.24 -8.65 18.46
CA ASP A 7 -7.16 -8.77 17.01
C ASP A 7 -5.78 -8.43 16.41
N VAL A 8 -4.70 -8.89 17.03
CA VAL A 8 -3.44 -9.09 16.28
C VAL A 8 -3.66 -10.34 15.40
N LEU A 9 -4.59 -10.20 14.46
CA LEU A 9 -5.15 -11.25 13.61
C LEU A 9 -4.10 -11.63 12.56
N LYS A 10 -3.49 -12.82 12.67
CA LYS A 10 -2.68 -13.48 11.63
C LYS A 10 -1.85 -12.51 10.74
N GLY A 11 -0.98 -11.72 11.34
CA GLY A 11 -0.11 -10.77 10.64
C GLY A 11 -0.07 -9.39 11.31
N ASP A 12 0.92 -8.58 10.97
CA ASP A 12 1.11 -7.22 11.51
C ASP A 12 0.34 -6.18 10.68
N TYR A 13 -1.00 -6.35 10.58
CA TYR A 13 -1.92 -5.45 9.88
C TYR A 13 -3.35 -5.50 10.48
N LYS A 14 -4.19 -4.49 10.16
CA LYS A 14 -5.61 -4.44 10.51
C LYS A 14 -6.40 -3.87 9.33
N ILE A 15 -7.18 -4.72 8.69
CA ILE A 15 -8.04 -4.39 7.53
C ILE A 15 -9.43 -5.01 7.73
N LYS A 16 -10.37 -4.70 6.84
CA LYS A 16 -11.75 -5.20 6.93
C LYS A 16 -11.88 -6.67 6.51
N ASP A 17 -11.39 -7.03 5.33
CA ASP A 17 -11.54 -8.37 4.76
C ASP A 17 -10.38 -8.70 3.80
N LEU A 18 -9.60 -9.73 4.14
CA LEU A 18 -8.46 -10.19 3.33
C LEU A 18 -8.90 -10.93 2.06
N ALA A 19 -10.14 -11.43 2.00
CA ALA A 19 -10.66 -12.12 0.81
C ALA A 19 -10.80 -11.19 -0.41
N LEU A 20 -10.72 -9.88 -0.22
CA LEU A 20 -10.78 -8.87 -1.29
C LEU A 20 -9.44 -8.69 -2.04
N ALA A 21 -8.35 -9.31 -1.58
CA ALA A 21 -7.01 -9.11 -2.12
C ALA A 21 -6.91 -9.37 -3.63
N ASP A 22 -7.54 -10.44 -4.13
CA ASP A 22 -7.53 -10.77 -5.56
C ASP A 22 -8.22 -9.72 -6.43
N TRP A 23 -9.27 -9.08 -5.89
CA TRP A 23 -9.94 -7.98 -6.57
C TRP A 23 -9.08 -6.73 -6.53
N GLY A 24 -8.59 -6.32 -5.36
CA GLY A 24 -7.70 -5.17 -5.25
C GLY A 24 -6.47 -5.30 -6.14
N ARG A 25 -5.90 -6.50 -6.25
CA ARG A 25 -4.77 -6.79 -7.14
C ARG A 25 -5.09 -6.60 -8.62
N ARG A 26 -6.34 -6.86 -9.05
CA ARG A 26 -6.80 -6.53 -10.42
C ARG A 26 -6.90 -5.02 -10.62
N GLU A 27 -7.50 -4.30 -9.68
CA GLU A 27 -7.63 -2.83 -9.74
C GLU A 27 -6.27 -2.14 -9.74
N ILE A 28 -5.33 -2.60 -8.91
CA ILE A 28 -3.96 -2.06 -8.86
C ILE A 28 -3.27 -2.19 -10.21
N ARG A 29 -3.35 -3.36 -10.87
CA ARG A 29 -2.79 -3.55 -12.22
C ARG A 29 -3.43 -2.64 -13.26
N LEU A 30 -4.72 -2.35 -13.14
CA LEU A 30 -5.38 -1.38 -14.01
C LEU A 30 -4.84 0.03 -13.73
N ALA A 31 -4.69 0.41 -12.47
CA ALA A 31 -4.16 1.71 -12.07
C ALA A 31 -2.69 1.92 -12.47
N GLU A 32 -1.86 0.88 -12.50
CA GLU A 32 -0.48 0.97 -13.01
C GLU A 32 -0.43 1.50 -14.45
N ASN A 33 -1.38 1.10 -15.31
CA ASN A 33 -1.48 1.60 -16.68
C ASN A 33 -1.84 3.10 -16.74
N GLU A 34 -2.59 3.59 -15.76
CA GLU A 34 -3.03 4.99 -15.64
C GLU A 34 -2.07 5.86 -14.80
N MET A 35 -0.97 5.29 -14.29
CA MET A 35 0.03 5.99 -13.48
C MET A 35 1.44 5.94 -14.13
N PRO A 36 1.59 6.34 -15.40
CA PRO A 36 2.80 6.11 -16.18
C PRO A 36 4.03 6.83 -15.61
N ALA A 37 3.86 8.00 -14.99
CA ALA A 37 4.97 8.71 -14.37
C ALA A 37 5.57 7.92 -13.19
N LEU A 38 4.72 7.29 -12.38
CA LEU A 38 5.15 6.49 -11.24
C LEU A 38 5.79 5.18 -11.69
N MET A 39 5.27 4.57 -12.74
CA MET A 39 5.88 3.37 -13.36
C MET A 39 7.26 3.66 -13.94
N ARG A 40 7.43 4.81 -14.61
CA ARG A 40 8.75 5.25 -15.08
C ARG A 40 9.74 5.47 -13.93
N LEU A 41 9.30 6.02 -12.80
CA LEU A 41 10.16 6.18 -11.62
C LEU A 41 10.58 4.81 -11.07
N ARG A 42 9.62 3.88 -10.97
CA ARG A 42 9.87 2.51 -10.51
C ARG A 42 10.91 1.82 -11.40
N GLU A 43 10.72 1.86 -12.72
CA GLU A 43 11.66 1.29 -13.70
C GLU A 43 13.04 1.92 -13.58
N LYS A 44 13.11 3.26 -13.66
CA LYS A 44 14.36 4.03 -13.68
C LYS A 44 15.25 3.75 -12.48
N TYR A 45 14.66 3.68 -11.28
CA TYR A 45 15.42 3.63 -10.02
C TYR A 45 15.46 2.23 -9.38
N SER A 46 14.82 1.23 -9.99
CA SER A 46 14.78 -0.14 -9.47
C SER A 46 16.18 -0.74 -9.25
N ALA A 47 17.15 -0.50 -10.13
CA ALA A 47 18.51 -1.02 -9.95
C ALA A 47 19.31 -0.25 -8.88
N GLU A 48 19.06 1.06 -8.75
CA GLU A 48 19.79 1.93 -7.82
C GLU A 48 19.33 1.73 -6.37
N GLN A 49 18.10 1.23 -6.15
CA GLN A 49 17.51 1.03 -4.82
C GLN A 49 17.68 2.26 -3.90
N PRO A 50 17.26 3.46 -4.35
CA PRO A 50 17.59 4.72 -3.64
C PRO A 50 16.94 4.85 -2.27
N LEU A 51 15.89 4.06 -1.99
CA LEU A 51 15.21 4.04 -0.70
C LEU A 51 15.67 2.89 0.19
N LYS A 52 16.73 2.16 -0.17
CA LYS A 52 17.26 1.07 0.64
C LYS A 52 17.56 1.53 2.07
N GLY A 53 16.94 0.87 3.03
CA GLY A 53 17.09 1.18 4.46
C GLY A 53 16.14 2.28 4.98
N ALA A 54 15.38 2.94 4.10
CA ALA A 54 14.34 3.86 4.50
C ALA A 54 13.21 3.11 5.22
N LYS A 55 12.76 3.65 6.37
CA LYS A 55 11.60 3.17 7.12
C LYS A 55 10.54 4.25 7.09
N ILE A 56 9.53 4.06 6.24
CA ILE A 56 8.53 5.09 5.94
C ILE A 56 7.22 4.76 6.67
N ILE A 57 6.72 5.72 7.44
CA ILE A 57 5.37 5.68 8.00
C ILE A 57 4.49 6.60 7.14
N GLY A 58 3.53 6.04 6.42
CA GLY A 58 2.60 6.79 5.58
C GLY A 58 1.24 6.98 6.22
N CYS A 59 0.70 8.20 6.10
CA CYS A 59 -0.66 8.54 6.49
C CYS A 59 -1.32 9.33 5.34
N ILE A 60 -1.94 8.59 4.42
CA ILE A 60 -2.70 9.13 3.27
C ILE A 60 -3.84 8.17 2.96
N HIS A 61 -4.84 8.59 2.21
CA HIS A 61 -5.98 7.75 1.82
C HIS A 61 -5.51 6.38 1.28
N MET A 62 -5.99 5.30 1.87
CA MET A 62 -5.65 3.94 1.44
C MET A 62 -6.52 3.52 0.25
N THR A 63 -6.16 4.01 -0.93
CA THR A 63 -6.84 3.73 -2.22
C THR A 63 -5.98 2.86 -3.13
N VAL A 64 -6.54 2.43 -4.27
CA VAL A 64 -5.82 1.72 -5.34
C VAL A 64 -4.61 2.52 -5.83
N GLN A 65 -4.74 3.82 -6.03
CA GLN A 65 -3.61 4.67 -6.48
C GLN A 65 -2.51 4.75 -5.42
N THR A 66 -2.89 4.82 -4.13
CA THR A 66 -1.93 4.78 -3.03
C THR A 66 -1.23 3.42 -2.93
N ALA A 67 -1.90 2.31 -3.24
CA ALA A 67 -1.24 1.00 -3.30
C ALA A 67 -0.13 0.98 -4.37
N VAL A 68 -0.35 1.57 -5.56
CA VAL A 68 0.71 1.71 -6.58
C VAL A 68 1.89 2.55 -6.05
N LEU A 69 1.62 3.62 -5.30
CA LEU A 69 2.64 4.42 -4.61
C LEU A 69 3.43 3.59 -3.60
N ILE A 70 2.75 2.88 -2.71
CA ILE A 70 3.36 2.03 -1.68
C ILE A 70 4.27 0.99 -2.32
N GLU A 71 3.78 0.27 -3.34
CA GLU A 71 4.56 -0.74 -4.06
C GLU A 71 5.74 -0.14 -4.81
N THR A 72 5.63 1.11 -5.26
CA THR A 72 6.77 1.82 -5.85
C THR A 72 7.82 2.14 -4.79
N LEU A 73 7.44 2.60 -3.60
CA LEU A 73 8.39 2.84 -2.51
C LEU A 73 9.12 1.55 -2.11
N VAL A 74 8.38 0.44 -2.01
CA VAL A 74 8.95 -0.89 -1.70
C VAL A 74 9.87 -1.36 -2.81
N ALA A 75 9.45 -1.26 -4.08
CA ALA A 75 10.27 -1.63 -5.24
C ALA A 75 11.57 -0.83 -5.32
N LEU A 76 11.61 0.38 -4.76
CA LEU A 76 12.80 1.23 -4.68
C LEU A 76 13.62 1.02 -3.39
N GLY A 77 13.25 0.06 -2.54
CA GLY A 77 14.06 -0.44 -1.42
C GLY A 77 13.56 -0.06 -0.01
N ALA A 78 12.42 0.64 0.10
CA ALA A 78 11.89 1.06 1.39
C ALA A 78 11.17 -0.08 2.15
N ALA A 79 11.18 0.01 3.48
CA ALA A 79 10.22 -0.68 4.34
C ALA A 79 9.11 0.32 4.74
N VAL A 80 7.85 -0.09 4.66
CA VAL A 80 6.70 0.80 4.84
C VAL A 80 5.72 0.27 5.88
N ARG A 81 5.08 1.19 6.63
CA ARG A 81 3.87 0.94 7.41
C ARG A 81 2.86 2.04 7.08
N TRP A 82 1.58 1.68 6.97
CA TRP A 82 0.59 2.58 6.42
C TRP A 82 -0.68 2.67 7.25
N SER A 83 -1.28 3.87 7.26
CA SER A 83 -2.63 4.12 7.76
C SER A 83 -3.37 5.08 6.83
N SER A 84 -4.70 4.99 6.81
CA SER A 84 -5.52 5.97 6.11
C SER A 84 -5.59 7.28 6.90
N CYS A 85 -5.52 8.42 6.21
CA CYS A 85 -5.66 9.74 6.85
C CYS A 85 -7.13 10.20 6.99
N ASN A 86 -8.09 9.41 6.51
CA ASN A 86 -9.52 9.68 6.64
C ASN A 86 -10.31 8.39 6.88
N ILE A 87 -11.32 8.49 7.75
CA ILE A 87 -12.12 7.34 8.23
C ILE A 87 -13.02 6.70 7.17
N PHE A 88 -13.24 7.34 6.02
CA PHE A 88 -14.12 6.85 4.94
C PHE A 88 -13.42 6.66 3.60
N SER A 89 -12.13 7.02 3.49
CA SER A 89 -11.43 7.03 2.20
C SER A 89 -10.75 5.72 1.84
N THR A 90 -10.75 4.74 2.75
CA THR A 90 -10.11 3.45 2.49
C THR A 90 -10.95 2.65 1.49
N GLN A 91 -10.31 2.21 0.42
CA GLN A 91 -10.80 1.16 -0.45
C GLN A 91 -10.34 -0.18 0.14
N ASP A 92 -11.27 -0.95 0.67
CA ASP A 92 -10.99 -2.16 1.46
C ASP A 92 -10.24 -3.22 0.64
N GLU A 93 -10.56 -3.32 -0.64
CA GLU A 93 -9.89 -4.20 -1.60
C GLU A 93 -8.44 -3.79 -1.86
N ALA A 94 -8.15 -2.49 -1.94
CA ALA A 94 -6.79 -1.98 -2.10
C ALA A 94 -5.96 -2.19 -0.83
N ALA A 95 -6.59 -2.10 0.35
CA ALA A 95 -5.93 -2.38 1.63
C ALA A 95 -5.63 -3.88 1.83
N ALA A 96 -6.42 -4.76 1.20
CA ALA A 96 -6.24 -6.21 1.28
C ALA A 96 -5.18 -6.76 0.32
N ALA A 97 -4.97 -6.09 -0.81
CA ALA A 97 -4.06 -6.51 -1.87
C ALA A 97 -2.59 -6.27 -1.54
#